data_AF-A0A1K1LJN1-F1
#
_entry.id   AF-A0A1K1LJN1-F1
#
_cell.length_a   1.000
_cell.length_b   1.000
_cell.length_c   1.000
_cell.angle_alpha   90.00
_cell.angle_beta   90.00
_cell.angle_gamma   90.00
#
_symmetry.space_group_name_H-M   'P 1'
#
loop_
_entity.id
_entity.type
_entity.pdbx_description
1 polymer ?
#
loop_
_entity_poly.entity_id
_entity_poly.type
_entity_poly.pdbx_seq_one_letter_code
_entity_poly.pdbx_strand_id
1 'polypeptide(L)'
;MKQKEGFVLRTVCGEHVIVGEGLGTIDFGKLISLNETAAWLWKKAAEMGNFDIDTLTAALCEEYEVEADQARQDVSKMVGQWQELGIVES
;
A
#
# COMPACT_ATOMS: atom_id res chain seq x y z
N MET A 1 11.80 -2.92 -2.41
CA MET A 1 11.06 -2.53 -1.20
C MET A 1 10.11 -3.66 -0.83
N LYS A 2 9.76 -3.79 0.44
CA LYS A 2 8.75 -4.74 0.94
C LYS A 2 7.89 -4.09 2.02
N GLN A 3 6.71 -4.65 2.24
CA GLN A 3 5.88 -4.22 3.37
C GLN A 3 6.55 -4.60 4.68
N LYS A 4 6.47 -3.70 5.65
CA LYS A 4 7.02 -3.93 6.97
C LYS A 4 6.09 -4.85 7.75
N GLU A 5 6.66 -5.80 8.47
CA GLU A 5 5.89 -6.68 9.34
C GLU A 5 5.17 -5.88 10.44
N GLY A 6 4.00 -6.35 10.84
CA GLY A 6 3.16 -5.67 11.83
C GLY A 6 2.26 -4.58 11.27
N PHE A 7 2.19 -4.38 9.94
CA PHE A 7 1.15 -3.56 9.31
C PHE A 7 0.19 -4.44 8.51
N VAL A 8 -1.10 -4.42 8.88
CA VAL A 8 -2.11 -5.27 8.26
C VAL A 8 -3.24 -4.45 7.65
N LEU A 9 -3.71 -4.87 6.49
CA LEU A 9 -4.89 -4.30 5.86
C LEU A 9 -6.15 -4.94 6.45
N ARG A 10 -7.07 -4.13 6.95
CA ARG A 10 -8.38 -4.54 7.46
C ARG A 10 -9.49 -3.78 6.72
N THR A 11 -10.66 -4.40 6.65
CA THR A 11 -11.88 -3.75 6.16
C THR A 11 -12.85 -3.56 7.32
N VAL A 12 -13.24 -2.31 7.58
CA VAL A 12 -14.14 -1.94 8.68
C VAL A 12 -15.25 -1.07 8.11
N CYS A 13 -16.51 -1.50 8.26
CA CYS A 13 -17.68 -0.78 7.73
C CYS A 13 -17.61 -0.43 6.22
N GLY A 14 -16.90 -1.23 5.41
CA GLY A 14 -16.70 -0.98 3.98
C GLY A 14 -15.49 -0.10 3.65
N GLU A 15 -14.80 0.44 4.65
CA GLU A 15 -13.57 1.20 4.46
C GLU A 15 -12.33 0.31 4.59
N HIS A 16 -11.30 0.61 3.81
CA HIS A 16 -10.01 -0.08 3.89
C HIS A 16 -9.05 0.70 4.78
N VAL A 17 -8.49 0.05 5.79
CA VAL A 17 -7.57 0.67 6.74
C VAL A 17 -6.33 -0.20 6.95
N ILE A 18 -5.15 0.41 6.91
CA ILE A 18 -3.92 -0.22 7.39
C ILE A 18 -3.82 0.07 8.88
N VAL A 19 -3.52 -0.96 9.65
CA VAL A 19 -3.39 -0.86 11.10
C VAL A 19 -2.05 -1.47 11.54
N GLY A 20 -1.36 -0.77 12.44
CA GLY A 20 -0.15 -1.27 13.08
C GLY A 20 -0.49 -2.22 14.23
N GLU A 21 -0.13 -3.49 14.11
CA GLU A 21 -0.13 -4.48 15.19
C GLU A 21 1.25 -4.48 15.87
N GLY A 22 1.37 -3.72 16.97
CA GLY A 22 2.51 -3.82 17.88
C GLY A 22 2.30 -4.93 18.91
N LEU A 23 3.38 -5.41 19.58
CA LEU A 23 3.47 -6.45 20.62
C LEU A 23 2.18 -6.75 21.44
N GLY A 24 1.15 -7.32 20.80
CA GLY A 24 -0.14 -7.68 21.41
C GLY A 24 -1.23 -6.61 21.45
N THR A 25 -1.01 -5.37 20.96
CA THR A 25 -2.05 -4.31 20.94
C THR A 25 -2.10 -3.57 19.61
N ILE A 26 -3.31 -3.36 19.12
CA ILE A 26 -3.59 -2.54 17.95
C ILE A 26 -3.28 -1.06 18.26
N ASP A 27 -2.36 -0.46 17.51
CA ASP A 27 -2.03 0.96 17.62
C ASP A 27 -2.86 1.78 16.62
N PHE A 28 -3.97 2.34 17.09
CA PHE A 28 -4.84 3.21 16.29
C PHE A 28 -4.20 4.56 15.95
N GLY A 29 -3.10 4.95 16.60
CA GLY A 29 -2.30 6.11 16.20
C GLY A 29 -1.62 5.94 14.84
N LYS A 30 -1.60 4.71 14.31
CA LYS A 30 -1.08 4.36 12.99
C LYS A 30 -2.16 3.79 12.07
N LEU A 31 -3.40 4.27 12.22
CA LEU A 31 -4.50 3.93 11.33
C LEU A 31 -4.41 4.79 10.06
N ILE A 32 -4.30 4.14 8.91
CA ILE A 32 -4.22 4.80 7.60
C ILE A 32 -5.40 4.34 6.76
N SER A 33 -6.29 5.27 6.42
CA SER A 33 -7.41 4.97 5.53
C SER A 33 -6.95 4.95 4.07
N LEU A 34 -7.41 3.96 3.32
CA LEU A 34 -7.13 3.76 1.91
C LEU A 34 -8.42 3.85 1.11
N ASN A 35 -8.33 4.43 -0.08
CA ASN A 35 -9.33 4.22 -1.11
C ASN A 35 -9.17 2.81 -1.73
N GLU A 36 -10.09 2.43 -2.61
CA GLU A 36 -10.12 1.10 -3.22
C GLU A 36 -8.83 0.79 -4.00
N THR A 37 -8.35 1.74 -4.82
CA THR A 37 -7.12 1.57 -5.61
C THR A 37 -5.88 1.39 -4.73
N ALA A 38 -5.73 2.19 -3.67
CA ALA A 38 -4.61 2.07 -2.75
C ALA A 38 -4.66 0.77 -1.94
N ALA A 39 -5.86 0.33 -1.54
CA ALA A 39 -6.06 -0.95 -0.88
C ALA A 39 -5.71 -2.13 -1.80
N TRP A 40 -6.07 -2.04 -3.08
CA TRP A 40 -5.70 -3.04 -4.09
C TRP A 40 -4.19 -3.07 -4.30
N LEU A 41 -3.54 -1.91 -4.47
CA LEU A 41 -2.08 -1.83 -4.64
C LEU A 41 -1.34 -2.36 -3.42
N TRP A 42 -1.83 -2.09 -2.20
CA TRP A 42 -1.27 -2.66 -0.98
C TRP A 42 -1.36 -4.19 -0.99
N LYS A 43 -2.48 -4.78 -1.39
CA LYS A 43 -2.58 -6.25 -1.52
C LYS A 43 -1.60 -6.79 -2.57
N LYS A 44 -1.48 -6.14 -3.72
CA LYS A 44 -0.56 -6.54 -4.79
C LYS A 44 0.91 -6.47 -4.35
N ALA A 45 1.29 -5.41 -3.65
CA ALA A 45 2.62 -5.28 -3.08
C ALA A 45 2.95 -6.42 -2.10
N ALA A 46 1.96 -6.87 -1.31
CA ALA A 46 2.12 -8.01 -0.41
C ALA A 46 2.29 -9.33 -1.17
N GLU A 47 1.50 -9.56 -2.23
CA GLU A 47 1.58 -10.75 -3.09
C GLU A 47 2.93 -10.85 -3.82
N MET A 48 3.50 -9.72 -4.25
CA MET A 48 4.83 -9.65 -4.88
C MET A 48 5.97 -9.90 -3.88
N GLY A 49 5.75 -9.60 -2.59
CA GLY A 49 6.76 -9.64 -1.53
C GLY A 49 7.76 -8.49 -1.65
N ASN A 50 8.63 -8.56 -2.66
CA ASN A 50 9.51 -7.45 -3.05
C ASN A 50 8.95 -6.75 -4.27
N PHE A 51 8.83 -5.43 -4.18
CA PHE A 51 8.31 -4.57 -5.22
C PHE A 51 9.15 -3.30 -5.38
N ASP A 52 8.92 -2.61 -6.48
CA ASP A 52 9.42 -1.29 -6.80
C ASP A 52 8.32 -0.46 -7.49
N ILE A 53 8.63 0.78 -7.85
CA ILE A 53 7.66 1.67 -8.52
C ILE A 53 7.25 1.10 -9.88
N ASP A 54 8.17 0.47 -10.61
CA ASP A 54 7.95 0.02 -11.98
C ASP A 54 6.99 -1.19 -12.01
N THR A 55 7.22 -2.16 -11.14
CA THR A 55 6.37 -3.36 -10.96
C THR A 55 4.97 -3.02 -10.49
N LEU A 56 4.83 -2.08 -9.55
CA LEU A 56 3.51 -1.61 -9.10
C LEU A 56 2.79 -0.78 -10.19
N THR A 57 3.52 0.03 -10.94
CA THR A 57 2.96 0.79 -12.08
C THR A 57 2.41 -0.15 -13.14
N ALA A 58 3.18 -1.18 -13.51
CA ALA A 58 2.74 -2.17 -14.49
C ALA A 58 1.47 -2.89 -14.03
N ALA A 59 1.41 -3.30 -12.77
CA ALA A 59 0.21 -3.93 -12.21
C ALA A 59 -1.00 -2.98 -12.23
N LEU A 60 -0.81 -1.70 -11.91
CA LEU A 60 -1.90 -0.73 -11.92
C LEU A 60 -2.46 -0.50 -13.33
N CYS A 61 -1.57 -0.40 -14.33
CA CYS A 61 -1.96 -0.27 -15.74
C CYS A 61 -2.70 -1.51 -16.26
N GLU A 62 -2.29 -2.71 -15.82
CA GLU A 62 -2.95 -3.97 -16.21
C GLU A 62 -4.37 -4.09 -15.63
N GLU A 63 -4.57 -3.66 -14.38
CA GLU A 63 -5.88 -3.78 -13.71
C GLU A 63 -6.87 -2.67 -14.10
N TYR A 64 -6.40 -1.43 -14.22
CA TYR A 64 -7.29 -0.25 -14.35
C TYR A 64 -7.25 0.42 -15.73
N GLU A 65 -6.52 -0.12 -16.71
CA GLU A 65 -6.37 0.45 -18.06
C GLU A 65 -6.00 1.96 -18.05
N VAL A 66 -5.10 2.33 -17.16
CA VAL A 66 -4.62 3.72 -16.99
C VAL A 66 -3.34 3.99 -17.76
N GLU A 67 -3.14 5.23 -18.19
CA GLU A 67 -1.92 5.69 -18.86
C GLU A 67 -0.69 5.52 -17.96
N ALA A 68 0.39 4.96 -18.53
CA ALA A 68 1.59 4.58 -17.78
C ALA A 68 2.26 5.75 -17.05
N ASP A 69 2.29 6.93 -17.68
CA ASP A 69 2.88 8.14 -17.07
C ASP A 69 2.09 8.62 -15.85
N GLN A 70 0.74 8.56 -15.94
CA GLN A 70 -0.14 8.93 -14.82
C GLN A 70 -0.03 7.90 -13.69
N ALA A 71 -0.11 6.62 -14.04
CA ALA A 71 0.05 5.50 -13.10
C ALA A 71 1.38 5.59 -12.35
N ARG A 72 2.47 5.86 -13.06
CA ARG A 72 3.80 6.00 -12.45
C ARG A 72 3.86 7.15 -11.45
N GLN A 73 3.27 8.30 -11.78
CA GLN A 73 3.23 9.45 -10.87
C GLN A 73 2.43 9.13 -9.60
N ASP A 74 1.28 8.48 -9.74
CA ASP A 74 0.42 8.15 -8.61
C ASP A 74 1.05 7.07 -7.72
N VAL A 75 1.61 6.01 -8.33
CA VAL A 75 2.36 4.97 -7.61
C VAL A 75 3.57 5.57 -6.89
N SER A 76 4.33 6.45 -7.54
CA SER A 76 5.50 7.10 -6.92
C SER A 76 5.12 7.92 -5.69
N LYS A 77 4.04 8.72 -5.78
CA LYS A 77 3.52 9.49 -4.63
C LYS A 77 3.07 8.58 -3.50
N MET A 78 2.33 7.52 -3.82
CA MET A 78 1.81 6.60 -2.82
C MET A 78 2.92 5.81 -2.12
N VAL A 79 3.90 5.31 -2.86
CA VAL A 79 5.08 4.64 -2.29
C VAL A 79 5.90 5.61 -1.42
N GLY A 80 6.04 6.87 -1.84
CA GLY A 80 6.66 7.91 -1.03
C GLY A 80 5.95 8.11 0.32
N GLN A 81 4.61 8.18 0.31
CA GLN A 81 3.82 8.24 1.55
C GLN A 81 4.01 7.01 2.43
N TRP A 82 4.09 5.82 1.85
CA TRP A 82 4.36 4.59 2.62
C TRP A 82 5.74 4.62 3.29
N GLN A 83 6.75 5.16 2.62
CA GLN A 83 8.09 5.34 3.17
C GLN A 83 8.10 6.37 4.31
N GLU A 84 7.45 7.52 4.13
CA GLU A 84 7.31 8.56 5.16
C GLU A 84 6.59 8.06 6.42
N LEU A 85 5.55 7.24 6.23
CA LEU A 85 4.82 6.60 7.32
C LEU A 85 5.58 5.42 7.95
N GLY A 86 6.68 4.98 7.33
CA GLY A 86 7.53 3.89 7.82
C GLY A 86 6.85 2.52 7.78
N ILE A 87 5.89 2.32 6.87
CA ILE A 87 5.13 1.08 6.72
C ILE A 87 5.70 0.14 5.64
N VAL A 88 6.72 0.60 4.91
CA VAL A 88 7.52 -0.20 3.97
C VAL A 88 8.99 -0.04 4.31
N GLU A 89 9.80 -1.04 3.94
CA GLU A 89 11.25 -1.03 4.13
C GLU A 89 11.98 -1.42 2.84
N SER A 90 13.22 -0.98 2.72
CA SER A 90 14.09 -1.22 1.55
C SER A 90 14.94 -2.46 1.75
#